data_AF-A0A841LRX4-F1
#
_entry.id   AF-A0A841LRX4-F1
#
_cell.length_a   1.000
_cell.length_b   1.000
_cell.length_c   1.000
_cell.angle_alpha   90.00
_cell.angle_beta   90.00
_cell.angle_gamma   90.00
#
_symmetry.space_group_name_H-M   'P 1'
#
loop_
_entity.id
_entity.type
_entity.pdbx_description
1 polymer ?
#
loop_
_entity_poly.entity_id
_entity_poly.type
_entity_poly.pdbx_seq_one_letter_code
_entity_poly.pdbx_strand_id
1 'polypeptide(L)' 'MLIIIGNQKGGAGKSTLTLLLANFLTLVKKRKVTVIDMDYQQSLAQKYEKAKLAETLTLNKQ' A
#
# COMPACT_ATOMS: atom_id res chain seq x y z
N MET A 1 8.88 1.74 -15.26
CA MET A 1 9.48 2.63 -14.26
C MET A 1 9.58 1.87 -12.95
N LEU A 2 10.79 1.73 -12.41
CA LEU A 2 11.04 1.07 -11.13
C LEU A 2 11.31 2.14 -10.08
N ILE A 3 10.60 2.10 -8.95
CA ILE A 3 10.75 3.07 -7.85
C ILE A 3 11.06 2.29 -6.59
N ILE A 4 12.16 2.64 -5.92
CA ILE A 4 12.59 2.03 -4.67
C ILE A 4 12.52 3.09 -3.58
N ILE A 5 11.74 2.82 -2.53
CA ILE A 5 11.65 3.70 -1.35
C ILE A 5 12.46 3.07 -0.21
N GLY A 6 13.71 3.52 -0.08
CA GLY A 6 14.66 3.04 0.94
C GLY A 6 14.98 4.12 1.97
N ASN A 7 15.04 3.73 3.25
CA ASN A 7 15.52 4.56 4.34
C ASN A 7 15.99 3.65 5.49
N GLN A 8 17.19 3.90 6.03
CA GLN A 8 17.77 3.13 7.13
C GLN A 8 17.04 3.34 8.46
N LYS A 9 16.36 4.49 8.65
CA LYS A 9 15.62 4.79 9.88
C LYS A 9 14.30 4.01 9.94
N GLY A 10 14.10 3.25 11.02
CA GLY A 10 12.82 2.65 11.38
C GLY A 10 11.75 3.72 11.63
N GLY A 11 10.51 3.48 11.19
CA GLY A 11 9.40 4.43 11.40
C GLY A 11 9.43 5.70 10.54
N ALA A 12 10.33 5.82 9.57
CA ALA A 12 10.41 6.99 8.66
C ALA A 12 9.24 7.10 7.64
N GLY A 13 8.19 6.28 7.78
CA GLY A 13 7.01 6.36 6.91
C GLY A 13 7.18 5.75 5.51
N LYS A 14 8.25 5.00 5.23
CA LYS A 14 8.52 4.35 3.92
C LYS A 14 7.31 3.60 3.37
N SER A 15 6.75 2.72 4.19
CA SER A 15 5.61 1.88 3.85
C SER A 15 4.37 2.73 3.56
N THR A 16 4.08 3.71 4.41
CA THR A 16 2.95 4.64 4.22
C THR A 16 3.10 5.46 2.93
N LEU A 17 4.29 6.00 2.66
CA LEU A 17 4.56 6.76 1.45
C LEU A 17 4.43 5.91 0.18
N THR A 18 4.91 4.66 0.23
CA THR A 18 4.80 3.70 -0.88
C THR A 18 3.33 3.46 -1.24
N LEU A 19 2.48 3.25 -0.24
CA LEU A 19 1.05 3.01 -0.44
C LEU A 19 0.33 4.25 -1.01
N LEU A 20 0.62 5.43 -0.46
CA LEU A 20 0.05 6.69 -0.93
C LEU A 20 0.45 7.00 -2.37
N LEU A 21 1.73 6.79 -2.71
CA LEU A 21 2.23 6.98 -4.07
C LEU A 21 1.58 6.00 -5.04
N ALA A 22 1.46 4.72 -4.66
CA ALA A 22 0.79 3.72 -5.48
C ALA A 22 -0.68 4.11 -5.73
N ASN A 23 -1.41 4.54 -4.70
CA ASN A 23 -2.79 5.03 -4.82
C ASN A 23 -2.90 6.24 -5.75
N PHE A 24 -1.99 7.20 -5.64
CA PHE A 24 -1.99 8.36 -6.54
C PHE A 24 -1.78 7.94 -8.00
N LEU A 25 -0.82 7.04 -8.26
CA LEU A 25 -0.50 6.56 -9.60
C LEU A 25 -1.64 5.76 -10.22
N THR A 26 -2.37 4.95 -9.44
CA THR A 26 -3.52 4.18 -9.91
C THR A 26 -4.76 5.05 -10.09
N LEU A 27 -5.13 5.85 -9.07
CA LEU A 27 -6.39 6.60 -9.06
C LEU A 27 -6.35 7.84 -9.95
N VAL A 28 -5.27 8.62 -9.88
CA VAL A 28 -5.14 9.91 -10.58
C VAL A 28 -4.46 9.74 -11.93
N LYS A 29 -3.33 9.01 -11.96
CA LYS A 29 -2.55 8.84 -13.20
C LYS A 29 -2.99 7.64 -14.05
N LYS A 30 -3.95 6.84 -13.58
CA LYS A 30 -4.50 5.66 -14.28
C LYS A 30 -3.43 4.69 -14.77
N ARG A 31 -2.35 4.51 -14.00
CA ARG A 31 -1.25 3.58 -14.31
C ARG A 31 -1.48 2.25 -13.60
N LYS A 32 -1.15 1.14 -14.27
CA LYS A 32 -1.02 -0.16 -13.59
C LYS A 32 0.25 -0.11 -12.73
N VAL A 33 0.09 -0.35 -11.44
CA VAL A 33 1.16 -0.32 -10.44
C VAL A 33 1.18 -1.65 -9.70
N THR A 34 2.37 -2.21 -9.52
CA THR A 34 2.61 -3.37 -8.66
C THR A 34 3.48 -2.92 -7.50
N VAL A 35 3.03 -3.15 -6.28
CA VAL A 35 3.78 -2.83 -5.06
C VAL A 35 4.35 -4.13 -4.51
N ILE A 36 5.65 -4.14 -4.24
CA ILE A 36 6.36 -5.27 -3.63
C ILE A 36 6.90 -4.79 -2.29
N ASP A 37 6.42 -5.39 -1.20
CA ASP A 37 6.94 -5.15 0.14
C ASP A 37 8.10 -6.11 0.40
N MET A 38 9.31 -5.58 0.59
CA MET A 38 10.50 -6.35 0.97
C MET A 38 10.80 -6.24 2.47
N ASP A 39 9.89 -5.67 3.27
CA ASP A 39 10.04 -5.55 4.71
C ASP A 39 9.61 -6.85 5.42
N TYR A 40 10.50 -7.41 6.25
CA TYR A 40 10.26 -8.64 7.03
C TYR A 40 9.07 -8.50 8.00
N GLN A 41 8.76 -7.28 8.44
CA GLN A 41 7.63 -7.02 9.34
C GLN A 41 6.25 -7.03 8.66
N GLN A 42 6.16 -7.20 7.33
CA GLN A 42 4.89 -7.31 6.57
C GLN A 42 3.87 -6.20 6.87
N SER A 43 4.35 -5.01 7.24
CA SER A 43 3.51 -3.90 7.68
C SER A 43 2.52 -3.43 6.61
N LEU A 44 2.85 -3.62 5.32
CA LEU A 44 1.94 -3.31 4.21
C LEU A 44 0.87 -4.39 3.99
N ALA A 45 1.24 -5.67 4.09
CA ALA A 45 0.29 -6.78 3.90
C ALA A 45 -0.85 -6.72 4.92
N GLN A 46 -0.55 -6.46 6.19
CA GLN A 46 -1.58 -6.33 7.22
C GLN A 46 -2.53 -5.14 6.97
N LYS A 47 -2.01 -4.01 6.46
CA LYS A 47 -2.83 -2.85 6.11
C LYS A 47 -3.74 -3.14 4.91
N TYR A 48 -3.22 -3.87 3.92
CA TYR A 48 -4.01 -4.28 2.76
C TYR A 48 -5.14 -5.24 3.13
N GLU A 49 -4.85 -6.28 3.93
CA GLU A 49 -5.87 -7.24 4.37
C GLU A 49 -6.98 -6.57 5.19
N LYS A 50 -6.63 -5.65 6.09
CA LYS A 50 -7.63 -4.87 6.84
C LYS A 50 -8.51 -4.02 5.92
N ALA A 51 -7.94 -3.41 4.88
CA ALA A 51 -8.71 -2.62 3.91
C ALA A 51 -9.69 -3.49 3.12
N LYS A 52 -9.24 -4.67 2.67
CA LYS A 52 -10.08 -5.63 1.93
C LYS A 52 -11.23 -6.20 2.77
N LEU A 53 -10.98 -6.49 4.06
CA LEU A 53 -12.01 -6.88 5.02
C LEU A 53 -13.06 -5.79 5.23
N ALA A 54 -12.64 -4.53 5.36
CA ALA A 54 -13.56 -3.41 5.50
C ALA A 54 -14.46 -3.23 4.26
N GLU A 55 -13.91 -3.38 3.06
CA GLU A 55 -14.67 -3.31 1.80
C GLU A 55 -15.73 -4.42 1.71
N THR A 56 -15.35 -5.66 2.05
CA THR A 56 -16.26 -6.82 2.02
C THR A 56 -17.41 -6.70 3.03
N LEU A 57 -17.12 -6.22 4.25
CA LEU A 57 -18.13 -5.97 5.29
C LEU A 57 -19.11 -4.85 4.92
N THR A 58 -18.70 -3.91 4.07
CA THR A 58 -19.56 -2.82 3.60
C THR A 58 -20.49 -3.28 2.50
N LEU A 59 -20.05 -4.18 1.61
CA LEU A 59 -20.90 -4.81 0.60
C LEU A 59 -22.01 -5.70 1.21
N ASN A 60 -21.73 -6.43 2.29
CA ASN A 60 -22.69 -7.34 2.91
C ASN A 60 -23.74 -6.64 3.80
N LYS A 61 -23.67 -5.31 3.93
CA LYS A 61 -24.62 -4.49 4.70
C LYS A 61 -25.58 -3.68 3.81
N GLN A 62 -25.46 -3.77 2.49
CA GLN A 62 -26.44 -3.26 1.52
C GLN A 62 -27.34 -4.39 1.04
#